data_AF-A0A183IUW6-F1
#
_entry.id   AF-A0A183IUW6-F1
#
_cell.length_a   1.000
_cell.length_b   1.000
_cell.length_c   1.000
_cell.angle_alpha   90.00
_cell.angle_beta   90.00
_cell.angle_gamma   90.00
#
_symmetry.space_group_name_H-M   'P 1'
#
loop_
_entity.id
_entity.type
_entity.pdbx_description
1 polymer ?
#
loop_
_entity_poly.entity_id
_entity_poly.type
_entity_poly.pdbx_seq_one_letter_code
_entity_poly.pdbx_strand_id
1 'polypeptide(L)'
;MFVSAAGSNRISSVTATPGYGPDRQADEVFLNLILEYIPETVYRVARHYSKSKQPIPLLYIKLYMYQLFRALAYIHSLGICHRDIKPQNLLLDPETAVLKLCDFGSAKHLVRGEPNVSYICSRYYRAPELIFGATDYSTNIDVWSAGCVLAELLLGQPIFPGESGVDQLVEIIKVLGTPTREQIQHMNPNYTEFKFPQIKPHPWSKVS
;
A
#
# COMPACT_ATOMS: atom_id res chain seq x y z
N MET A 1 11.58 8.68 -2.71
CA MET A 1 12.75 8.01 -2.12
C MET A 1 13.68 9.08 -1.60
N PHE A 2 13.68 9.35 -0.28
CA PHE A 2 14.56 10.34 0.32
C PHE A 2 15.50 9.61 1.28
N VAL A 3 16.75 9.46 0.86
CA VAL A 3 17.84 9.19 1.78
C VAL A 3 18.36 10.57 2.20
N SER A 4 18.31 10.87 3.49
CA SER A 4 19.00 12.02 4.06
C SER A 4 20.50 11.83 3.87
N ALA A 5 21.06 12.47 2.85
CA ALA A 5 22.48 12.75 2.74
C ALA A 5 22.65 14.27 2.87
N ALA A 6 23.14 14.70 4.03
CA ALA A 6 23.69 16.04 4.15
C ALA A 6 24.85 16.17 3.14
N GLY A 7 24.75 17.13 2.23
CA GLY A 7 25.83 17.55 1.34
C GLY A 7 25.78 16.97 -0.08
N SER A 8 24.99 17.60 -0.95
CA SER A 8 25.36 17.97 -2.33
C SER A 8 24.10 18.42 -3.09
N ASN A 9 23.98 19.73 -3.32
CA ASN A 9 22.99 20.28 -4.23
C ASN A 9 23.31 19.82 -5.67
N ARG A 10 22.65 18.75 -6.13
CA ARG A 10 22.41 18.54 -7.56
C ARG A 10 20.96 18.14 -7.77
N ILE A 11 20.15 19.15 -8.05
CA ILE A 11 18.90 18.96 -8.76
C ILE A 11 19.28 18.41 -10.14
N SER A 12 19.00 17.13 -10.39
CA SER A 12 19.11 16.54 -11.71
C SER A 12 18.14 17.24 -12.67
N SER A 13 18.66 17.74 -13.78
CA SER A 13 17.96 18.51 -14.80
C SER A 13 16.71 17.82 -15.34
N VAL A 14 15.61 18.56 -15.45
CA VAL A 14 14.42 18.17 -16.23
C VAL A 14 14.75 18.39 -17.70
N THR A 15 14.92 17.32 -18.47
CA THR A 15 15.04 17.38 -19.94
C THR A 15 13.79 16.81 -20.59
N ALA A 16 13.04 17.67 -21.29
CA ALA A 16 12.00 17.25 -22.22
C ALA A 16 12.69 16.74 -23.50
N THR A 17 12.47 15.49 -23.87
CA THR A 17 12.95 14.92 -25.14
C THR A 17 11.77 14.75 -26.10
N PRO A 18 11.85 15.28 -27.34
CA PRO A 18 10.84 15.00 -28.36
C PRO A 18 10.78 13.50 -28.67
N GLY A 19 9.58 12.93 -28.77
CA GLY A 19 9.39 11.53 -29.11
C GLY A 19 9.69 11.27 -30.59
N TYR A 20 10.62 10.36 -30.90
CA TYR A 20 10.86 9.88 -32.26
C TYR A 20 9.99 8.63 -32.54
N GLY A 21 8.91 8.79 -33.30
CA GLY A 21 8.08 7.68 -33.79
C GLY A 21 7.05 8.15 -34.82
N PRO A 22 6.75 7.36 -35.88
CA PRO A 22 5.95 7.80 -37.03
C PRO A 22 4.45 8.01 -36.75
N ASP A 23 3.96 7.66 -35.56
CA ASP A 23 2.53 7.73 -35.16
C ASP A 23 2.28 8.52 -33.85
N ARG A 24 3.25 9.28 -33.33
CA ARG A 24 3.04 10.09 -32.12
C ARG A 24 2.63 11.52 -32.47
N GLN A 25 1.53 12.00 -31.87
CA GLN A 25 1.15 13.41 -31.94
C GLN A 25 2.31 14.27 -31.42
N ALA A 26 2.75 15.24 -32.23
CA ALA A 26 3.96 16.03 -32.02
C ALA A 26 3.97 16.89 -30.74
N ASP A 27 2.85 16.95 -30.01
CA ASP A 27 2.65 17.80 -28.83
C ASP A 27 2.65 17.03 -27.50
N GLU A 28 2.92 15.73 -27.50
CA GLU A 28 2.98 14.95 -26.25
C GLU A 28 4.24 15.25 -25.45
N VAL A 29 4.06 15.86 -24.27
CA VAL A 29 5.13 16.11 -23.31
C VAL A 29 5.20 14.97 -22.30
N PHE A 30 6.40 14.39 -22.13
CA PHE A 30 6.65 13.30 -21.19
C PHE A 30 7.45 13.79 -19.98
N LEU A 31 7.03 13.39 -18.79
CA LEU A 31 7.80 13.53 -17.56
C LEU A 31 8.66 12.28 -17.36
N ASN A 32 9.99 12.44 -17.35
CA ASN A 32 10.94 11.36 -17.10
C ASN A 32 11.51 11.47 -15.67
N LEU A 33 11.35 10.40 -14.88
CA LEU A 33 11.90 10.31 -13.53
C LEU A 33 13.05 9.30 -13.52
N ILE A 34 14.28 9.77 -13.36
CA ILE A 34 15.47 8.91 -13.27
C ILE A 34 15.73 8.58 -11.80
N LEU A 35 15.58 7.30 -11.45
CA LEU A 35 15.62 6.79 -10.08
C LEU A 35 16.70 5.71 -9.92
N GLU A 36 17.08 5.43 -8.68
CA GLU A 36 17.92 4.28 -8.35
C GLU A 36 17.23 2.97 -8.76
N TYR A 37 17.99 2.09 -9.40
CA TYR A 37 17.53 0.76 -9.77
C TYR A 37 17.73 -0.22 -8.61
N ILE A 38 16.66 -0.95 -8.26
CA ILE A 38 16.68 -2.01 -7.25
C ILE A 38 16.07 -3.27 -7.90
N PRO A 39 16.76 -4.43 -7.88
CA PRO A 39 16.47 -5.54 -8.80
C PRO A 39 15.25 -6.40 -8.43
N GLU A 40 14.87 -6.42 -7.14
CA GLU A 40 13.80 -7.28 -6.63
C GLU A 40 12.66 -6.50 -6.00
N THR A 41 11.56 -7.21 -5.76
CA THR A 41 10.40 -6.71 -5.02
C THR A 41 9.97 -7.72 -3.96
N VAL A 42 9.33 -7.24 -2.89
CA VAL A 42 8.70 -8.12 -1.90
C VAL A 42 7.71 -9.08 -2.57
N TYR A 43 6.98 -8.63 -3.59
CA TYR A 43 6.08 -9.48 -4.38
C TYR A 43 6.79 -10.68 -5.01
N ARG A 44 7.92 -10.46 -5.69
CA ARG A 44 8.68 -11.53 -6.36
C ARG A 44 9.26 -12.52 -5.35
N VAL A 45 9.78 -12.01 -4.23
CA VAL A 45 10.28 -12.84 -3.13
C VAL A 45 9.15 -13.69 -2.53
N ALA A 46 8.02 -13.09 -2.17
CA ALA A 46 6.88 -13.81 -1.61
C ALA A 46 6.36 -14.90 -2.57
N ARG A 47 6.27 -14.57 -3.86
CA ARG A 47 5.87 -15.54 -4.90
C ARG A 47 6.87 -16.69 -5.07
N HIS A 48 8.17 -16.44 -4.92
CA HIS A 48 9.18 -17.49 -4.98
C HIS A 48 8.99 -18.51 -3.83
N TYR A 49 8.87 -18.01 -2.60
CA TYR A 49 8.65 -18.86 -1.42
C TYR A 49 7.32 -19.62 -1.49
N SER A 50 6.24 -18.95 -1.89
CA SER A 50 4.91 -19.55 -2.08
C SER A 50 4.93 -20.69 -3.11
N LYS A 51 5.56 -20.48 -4.29
CA LYS A 51 5.72 -21.53 -5.32
C LYS A 51 6.52 -22.72 -4.83
N SER A 52 7.55 -22.48 -4.03
CA SER A 52 8.40 -23.51 -3.43
C SER A 52 7.76 -24.18 -2.22
N LYS A 53 6.53 -23.78 -1.82
CA LYS A 53 5.83 -24.23 -0.61
C LYS A 53 6.69 -24.08 0.65
N GLN A 54 7.49 -23.03 0.70
CA GLN A 54 8.36 -22.70 1.83
C GLN A 54 7.88 -21.39 2.47
N PRO A 55 7.91 -21.28 3.82
CA PRO A 55 7.67 -19.99 4.46
C PRO A 55 8.86 -19.06 4.21
N ILE A 56 8.59 -17.75 4.14
CA ILE A 56 9.64 -16.75 4.16
C ILE A 56 10.28 -16.77 5.56
N PRO A 57 11.63 -16.83 5.68
CA PRO A 57 12.28 -16.77 6.97
C PRO A 57 11.85 -15.54 7.77
N LEU A 58 11.47 -15.73 9.04
CA LEU A 58 10.92 -14.68 9.89
C LEU A 58 11.86 -13.47 10.05
N LEU A 59 13.17 -13.68 9.96
CA LEU A 59 14.16 -12.61 9.96
C LEU A 59 13.94 -11.62 8.81
N TYR A 60 13.69 -12.10 7.59
CA TYR A 60 13.42 -11.24 6.44
C TYR A 60 12.10 -10.49 6.61
N ILE A 61 11.05 -11.15 7.10
CA ILE A 61 9.76 -10.48 7.39
C ILE A 61 9.97 -9.34 8.38
N LYS A 62 10.73 -9.56 9.47
CA LYS A 62 11.07 -8.52 10.45
C LYS A 62 11.83 -7.36 9.81
N LEU A 63 12.87 -7.65 9.01
CA LEU A 63 13.67 -6.63 8.33
C LEU A 63 12.85 -5.79 7.36
N TYR A 64 12.02 -6.44 6.53
CA TYR A 64 11.19 -5.76 5.52
C TYR A 64 10.13 -4.89 6.20
N MET A 65 9.38 -5.45 7.15
CA MET A 65 8.31 -4.70 7.81
C MET A 65 8.86 -3.53 8.63
N TYR A 66 9.99 -3.70 9.31
CA TYR A 66 10.64 -2.60 10.03
C TYR A 66 11.02 -1.45 9.10
N GLN A 67 11.63 -1.75 7.95
CA GLN A 67 12.03 -0.73 6.98
C GLN A 67 10.82 -0.08 6.30
N LEU A 68 9.76 -0.82 6.01
CA LEU A 68 8.49 -0.27 5.53
C LEU A 68 7.90 0.72 6.54
N PHE A 69 7.77 0.33 7.81
CA PHE A 69 7.24 1.24 8.84
C PHE A 69 8.13 2.46 9.05
N ARG A 70 9.46 2.34 8.92
CA ARG A 70 10.36 3.51 8.93
C ARG A 70 10.11 4.45 7.75
N ALA A 71 9.91 3.91 6.55
CA ALA A 71 9.57 4.71 5.37
C ALA A 71 8.22 5.41 5.53
N LEU A 72 7.21 4.71 6.05
CA LEU A 72 5.89 5.26 6.36
C LEU A 72 5.97 6.37 7.41
N ALA A 73 6.66 6.13 8.53
CA ALA A 73 6.84 7.13 9.58
C ALA A 73 7.49 8.42 9.02
N TYR A 74 8.47 8.28 8.13
CA TYR A 74 9.10 9.42 7.46
C TYR A 74 8.09 10.20 6.60
N ILE A 75 7.40 9.56 5.66
CA ILE A 75 6.47 10.29 4.76
C ILE A 75 5.25 10.84 5.51
N HIS A 76 4.77 10.13 6.54
CA HIS A 76 3.64 10.57 7.38
C HIS A 76 4.02 11.79 8.22
N SER A 77 5.28 11.90 8.66
CA SER A 77 5.77 13.11 9.36
C SER A 77 5.73 14.37 8.49
N LEU A 78 5.67 14.19 7.16
CA LEU A 78 5.52 15.26 6.17
C LEU A 78 4.07 15.45 5.72
N GLY A 79 3.10 14.78 6.34
CA GLY A 79 1.69 14.82 5.93
C GLY A 79 1.39 14.08 4.61
N ILE A 80 2.33 13.30 4.08
CA ILE A 80 2.19 12.58 2.81
C ILE A 80 1.68 11.17 3.08
N CYS A 81 0.54 10.82 2.48
CA CYS A 81 0.04 9.45 2.43
C CYS A 81 0.42 8.81 1.09
N HIS A 82 0.91 7.57 1.11
CA HIS A 82 1.32 6.85 -0.10
C HIS A 82 0.11 6.37 -0.92
N ARG A 83 -0.93 5.86 -0.24
CA ARG A 83 -2.22 5.42 -0.80
C ARG A 83 -2.15 4.25 -1.78
N ASP A 84 -1.01 3.54 -1.85
CA ASP A 84 -0.86 2.33 -2.68
C ASP A 84 0.28 1.42 -2.16
N ILE A 85 0.29 1.17 -0.85
CA ILE A 85 1.22 0.24 -0.23
C ILE A 85 0.82 -1.19 -0.60
N LYS A 86 1.73 -1.90 -1.26
CA LYS A 86 1.56 -3.28 -1.73
C LYS A 86 2.92 -3.91 -2.01
N PRO A 87 3.05 -5.26 -2.01
CA PRO A 87 4.34 -5.93 -2.19
C PRO A 87 5.10 -5.56 -3.48
N GLN A 88 4.39 -5.12 -4.53
CA GLN A 88 4.99 -4.68 -5.80
C GLN A 88 5.71 -3.33 -5.68
N ASN A 89 5.27 -2.47 -4.75
CA ASN A 89 5.84 -1.14 -4.53
C ASN A 89 6.94 -1.13 -3.44
N LEU A 90 7.35 -2.32 -2.99
CA LEU A 90 8.41 -2.52 -2.01
C LEU A 90 9.61 -3.16 -2.70
N LEU A 91 10.57 -2.33 -3.08
CA LEU A 91 11.78 -2.77 -3.74
C LEU A 91 12.74 -3.40 -2.72
N LEU A 92 13.46 -4.44 -3.13
CA LEU A 92 14.41 -5.17 -2.29
C LEU A 92 15.76 -5.31 -2.99
N ASP A 93 16.82 -5.05 -2.23
CA ASP A 93 18.15 -5.53 -2.56
C ASP A 93 18.36 -6.90 -1.86
N PRO A 94 18.48 -8.00 -2.61
CA PRO A 94 18.60 -9.34 -2.05
C PRO A 94 19.93 -9.59 -1.33
N GLU A 95 21.00 -8.85 -1.65
CA GLU A 95 22.31 -9.02 -1.04
C GLU A 95 22.37 -8.36 0.34
N THR A 96 21.74 -7.19 0.48
CA THR A 96 21.80 -6.37 1.70
C THR A 96 20.54 -6.43 2.54
N ALA A 97 19.46 -7.03 2.02
CA ALA A 97 18.10 -7.02 2.59
C ALA A 97 17.52 -5.60 2.80
N VAL A 98 18.07 -4.60 2.11
CA VAL A 98 17.55 -3.22 2.14
C VAL A 98 16.22 -3.15 1.40
N LEU A 99 15.22 -2.56 2.05
CA LEU A 99 13.90 -2.30 1.47
C LEU A 99 13.74 -0.81 1.16
N LYS A 100 13.26 -0.50 -0.04
CA LYS A 100 12.93 0.87 -0.46
C LYS A 100 11.50 0.95 -0.99
N LEU A 101 10.73 1.89 -0.44
CA LEU A 101 9.39 2.23 -0.93
C LEU A 101 9.49 3.02 -2.24
N CYS A 102 8.74 2.62 -3.26
CA CYS A 102 8.69 3.27 -4.57
C CYS A 102 7.24 3.53 -5.02
N ASP A 103 7.09 4.11 -6.22
CA ASP A 103 5.80 4.42 -6.85
C ASP A 103 4.90 5.38 -6.05
N PHE A 104 5.31 6.64 -6.03
CA PHE A 104 4.56 7.74 -5.41
C PHE A 104 3.47 8.31 -6.34
N GLY A 105 3.10 7.61 -7.43
CA GLY A 105 2.10 8.11 -8.40
C GLY A 105 0.70 8.29 -7.80
N SER A 106 0.38 7.54 -6.74
CA SER A 106 -0.85 7.69 -5.97
C SER A 106 -0.70 8.57 -4.72
N ALA A 107 0.52 9.00 -4.37
CA ALA A 107 0.74 9.71 -3.11
C ALA A 107 0.11 11.10 -3.11
N LYS A 108 -0.30 11.58 -1.93
CA LYS A 108 -0.85 12.94 -1.75
C LYS A 108 -0.54 13.48 -0.37
N HIS A 109 -0.28 14.78 -0.28
CA HIS A 109 -0.27 15.51 0.98
C HIS A 109 -1.72 15.67 1.49
N LEU A 110 -2.05 15.06 2.62
CA LEU A 110 -3.40 15.11 3.18
C LEU A 110 -3.56 16.36 4.04
N VAL A 111 -4.50 17.22 3.67
CA VAL A 111 -4.86 18.42 4.42
C VAL A 111 -6.19 18.17 5.12
N ARG A 112 -6.23 18.40 6.43
CA ARG A 112 -7.45 18.18 7.23
C ARG A 112 -8.58 19.08 6.73
N GLY A 113 -9.74 18.49 6.50
CA GLY A 113 -10.92 19.20 5.98
C GLY A 113 -11.02 19.22 4.45
N GLU A 114 -9.97 18.84 3.73
CA GLU A 114 -10.04 18.69 2.27
C GLU A 114 -10.44 17.25 1.90
N PRO A 115 -11.47 17.07 1.04
CA PRO A 115 -11.90 15.75 0.63
C PRO A 115 -10.86 15.08 -0.29
N ASN A 116 -10.79 13.76 -0.19
CA ASN A 116 -9.92 12.91 -0.98
C ASN A 116 -10.71 11.79 -1.65
N VAL A 117 -10.25 11.34 -2.82
CA VAL A 117 -10.87 10.22 -3.54
C VAL A 117 -10.76 8.95 -2.70
N SER A 118 -11.89 8.28 -2.48
CA SER A 118 -12.00 7.03 -1.70
C SER A 118 -11.64 5.78 -2.50
N TYR A 119 -11.94 5.78 -3.81
CA TYR A 119 -11.56 4.70 -4.73
C TYR A 119 -10.08 4.78 -5.12
N ILE A 120 -9.22 4.53 -4.13
CA ILE A 120 -7.76 4.51 -4.23
C ILE A 120 -7.22 3.22 -3.60
N CYS A 121 -5.91 3.00 -3.68
CA CYS A 121 -5.21 1.79 -3.22
C CYS A 121 -5.59 0.53 -4.00
N SER A 122 -4.60 -0.34 -4.18
CA SER A 122 -4.81 -1.70 -4.69
C SER A 122 -5.74 -2.50 -3.76
N ARG A 123 -6.71 -3.20 -4.35
CA ARG A 123 -7.89 -3.73 -3.64
C ARG A 123 -7.59 -4.57 -2.40
N TYR A 124 -6.66 -5.54 -2.49
CA TYR A 124 -6.34 -6.45 -1.38
C TYR A 124 -5.71 -5.75 -0.16
N TYR A 125 -5.19 -4.54 -0.35
CA TYR A 125 -4.53 -3.74 0.67
C TYR A 125 -5.36 -2.52 1.08
N ARG A 126 -6.59 -2.40 0.57
CA ARG A 126 -7.45 -1.24 0.77
C ARG A 126 -8.06 -1.25 2.17
N ALA A 127 -7.93 -0.13 2.88
CA ALA A 127 -8.50 0.07 4.20
C ALA A 127 -10.04 0.10 4.17
N PRO A 128 -10.72 -0.42 5.20
CA PRO A 128 -12.18 -0.53 5.20
C PRO A 128 -12.89 0.82 5.11
N GLU A 129 -12.35 1.89 5.68
CA GLU A 129 -12.88 3.26 5.55
C GLU A 129 -12.96 3.73 4.09
N LEU A 130 -12.00 3.33 3.25
CA LEU A 130 -12.03 3.61 1.82
C LEU A 130 -13.14 2.83 1.11
N ILE A 131 -13.42 1.60 1.55
CA ILE A 131 -14.52 0.77 1.04
C ILE A 131 -15.88 1.36 1.46
N PHE A 132 -15.96 1.92 2.67
CA PHE A 132 -17.11 2.69 3.14
C PHE A 132 -17.23 4.07 2.48
N GLY A 133 -16.30 4.45 1.60
CA GLY A 133 -16.38 5.70 0.84
C GLY A 133 -15.95 6.95 1.60
N ALA A 134 -15.17 6.82 2.67
CA ALA A 134 -14.64 7.95 3.41
C ALA A 134 -13.78 8.86 2.51
N THR A 135 -13.91 10.17 2.68
CA THR A 135 -13.11 11.18 1.93
C THR A 135 -12.18 11.99 2.83
N ASP A 136 -12.37 11.87 4.14
CA ASP A 136 -11.64 12.52 5.23
C ASP A 136 -10.69 11.56 5.96
N TYR A 137 -10.25 10.50 5.28
CA TYR A 137 -9.29 9.54 5.80
C TYR A 137 -7.91 10.16 6.08
N SER A 138 -7.12 9.47 6.91
CA SER A 138 -5.77 9.88 7.30
C SER A 138 -4.69 9.00 6.68
N THR A 139 -3.43 9.25 7.01
CA THR A 139 -2.28 8.41 6.64
C THR A 139 -2.38 6.97 7.17
N ASN A 140 -3.29 6.69 8.11
CA ASN A 140 -3.48 5.36 8.70
C ASN A 140 -3.95 4.31 7.69
N ILE A 141 -4.49 4.70 6.53
CA ILE A 141 -4.78 3.74 5.45
C ILE A 141 -3.51 3.00 4.99
N ASP A 142 -2.34 3.65 5.02
CA ASP A 142 -1.06 2.98 4.69
C ASP A 142 -0.66 1.98 5.77
N VAL A 143 -1.04 2.21 7.04
CA VAL A 143 -0.77 1.29 8.16
C VAL A 143 -1.62 0.04 8.01
N TRP A 144 -2.90 0.19 7.62
CA TRP A 144 -3.75 -0.94 7.25
C TRP A 144 -3.11 -1.76 6.12
N SER A 145 -2.73 -1.11 5.02
CA SER A 145 -2.08 -1.77 3.90
C SER A 145 -0.79 -2.49 4.29
N ALA A 146 0.04 -1.90 5.15
CA ALA A 146 1.23 -2.55 5.70
C ALA A 146 0.89 -3.77 6.56
N GLY A 147 -0.23 -3.74 7.31
CA GLY A 147 -0.76 -4.90 8.02
C GLY A 147 -1.16 -6.03 7.06
N CYS A 148 -1.80 -5.71 5.93
CA CYS A 148 -2.10 -6.68 4.88
C CYS A 148 -0.83 -7.29 4.27
N VAL A 149 0.22 -6.48 4.03
CA VAL A 149 1.53 -6.99 3.57
C VAL A 149 2.15 -7.94 4.59
N LEU A 150 2.16 -7.59 5.88
CA LEU A 150 2.69 -8.47 6.93
C LEU A 150 1.94 -9.81 6.97
N ALA A 151 0.60 -9.77 6.93
CA ALA A 151 -0.21 -10.98 6.92
C ALA A 151 0.07 -11.84 5.67
N GLU A 152 0.20 -11.23 4.50
CA GLU A 152 0.54 -11.95 3.25
C GLU A 152 1.91 -12.63 3.32
N LEU A 153 2.91 -11.98 3.91
CA LEU A 153 4.24 -12.57 4.09
C LEU A 153 4.24 -13.76 5.06
N LEU A 154 3.36 -13.74 6.07
CA LEU A 154 3.20 -14.83 7.03
C LEU A 154 2.39 -16.00 6.46
N LEU A 155 1.35 -15.71 5.66
CA LEU A 155 0.43 -16.70 5.09
C LEU A 155 0.90 -17.27 3.75
N GLY A 156 1.78 -16.57 3.03
CA GLY A 156 2.20 -16.91 1.67
C GLY A 156 1.16 -16.59 0.59
N GLN A 157 0.05 -15.95 0.97
CA GLN A 157 -1.04 -15.50 0.10
C GLN A 157 -1.76 -14.28 0.71
N PRO A 158 -2.44 -13.42 -0.09
CA PRO A 158 -3.16 -12.26 0.42
C PRO A 158 -4.22 -12.65 1.47
N ILE A 159 -4.26 -11.94 2.59
CA ILE A 159 -5.24 -12.20 3.68
C ILE A 159 -6.68 -11.84 3.30
N PHE A 160 -6.87 -10.85 2.41
CA PHE A 160 -8.21 -10.38 1.99
C PHE A 160 -8.32 -10.35 0.46
N PRO A 161 -8.51 -11.50 -0.21
CA PRO A 161 -8.51 -11.60 -1.67
C PRO A 161 -9.89 -11.30 -2.31
N GLY A 162 -10.46 -10.11 -2.12
CA GLY A 162 -11.78 -9.76 -2.65
C GLY A 162 -11.85 -9.57 -4.18
N GLU A 163 -12.89 -10.10 -4.83
CA GLU A 163 -13.08 -9.98 -6.29
C GLU A 163 -13.68 -8.63 -6.72
N SER A 164 -14.46 -8.00 -5.85
CA SER A 164 -15.04 -6.66 -6.01
C SER A 164 -14.81 -5.78 -4.77
N GLY A 165 -15.26 -4.52 -4.80
CA GLY A 165 -15.22 -3.65 -3.62
C GLY A 165 -16.08 -4.18 -2.47
N VAL A 166 -17.23 -4.78 -2.78
CA VAL A 166 -18.12 -5.39 -1.79
C VAL A 166 -17.51 -6.68 -1.26
N ASP A 167 -16.97 -7.54 -2.12
CA ASP A 167 -16.33 -8.79 -1.68
C ASP A 167 -15.08 -8.52 -0.83
N GLN A 168 -14.35 -7.44 -1.08
CA GLN A 168 -13.24 -7.03 -0.24
C GLN A 168 -13.68 -6.79 1.21
N LEU A 169 -14.83 -6.15 1.42
CA LEU A 169 -15.39 -5.97 2.76
C LEU A 169 -15.84 -7.30 3.38
N VAL A 170 -16.40 -8.20 2.57
CA VAL A 170 -16.78 -9.55 3.01
C VAL A 170 -15.56 -10.34 3.51
N GLU A 171 -14.44 -10.31 2.78
CA GLU A 171 -13.20 -10.97 3.21
C GLU A 171 -12.66 -10.40 4.53
N ILE A 172 -12.74 -9.08 4.72
CA ILE A 172 -12.36 -8.43 5.99
C ILE A 172 -13.26 -8.91 7.12
N ILE A 173 -14.58 -8.94 6.91
CA ILE A 173 -15.57 -9.37 7.92
C ILE A 173 -15.40 -10.84 8.32
N LYS A 174 -14.99 -11.73 7.39
CA LYS A 174 -14.72 -13.13 7.71
C LYS A 174 -13.62 -13.31 8.78
N VAL A 175 -12.66 -12.38 8.84
CA VAL A 175 -11.56 -12.40 9.80
C VAL A 175 -11.88 -11.55 11.03
N LEU A 176 -12.25 -10.29 10.82
CA LEU A 176 -12.44 -9.30 11.90
C LEU A 176 -13.83 -9.32 12.53
N GLY A 177 -14.78 -10.04 11.94
CA GLY A 177 -16.20 -9.97 12.30
C GLY A 177 -16.91 -8.75 11.73
N THR A 178 -18.21 -8.68 11.94
CA THR A 178 -19.04 -7.55 11.50
C THR A 178 -18.69 -6.31 12.31
N PRO A 179 -18.33 -5.17 11.67
CA PRO A 179 -17.99 -3.96 12.41
C PRO A 179 -19.18 -3.47 13.21
N THR A 180 -18.92 -3.02 14.43
CA THR A 180 -19.91 -2.37 15.29
C THR A 180 -20.33 -1.02 14.70
N ARG A 181 -21.52 -0.53 15.09
CA ARG A 181 -22.01 0.80 14.67
C ARG A 181 -20.99 1.91 14.95
N GLU A 182 -20.33 1.84 16.10
CA GLU A 182 -19.29 2.79 16.48
C GLU A 182 -18.09 2.73 15.54
N GLN A 183 -17.60 1.54 15.19
CA GLN A 183 -16.51 1.40 14.22
C GLN A 183 -16.88 1.95 12.83
N ILE A 184 -18.11 1.71 12.36
CA ILE A 184 -18.60 2.25 11.08
C ILE A 184 -18.63 3.78 11.11
N GLN A 185 -19.10 4.37 12.22
CA GLN A 185 -19.10 5.82 12.38
C GLN A 185 -17.69 6.42 12.37
N HIS A 186 -16.70 5.72 12.94
CA HIS A 186 -15.30 6.11 12.87
C HIS A 186 -14.70 5.95 11.46
N MET A 187 -15.17 4.97 10.69
CA MET A 187 -14.71 4.75 9.31
C MET A 187 -15.31 5.75 8.33
N ASN A 188 -16.63 5.97 8.38
CA ASN A 188 -17.32 7.01 7.62
C ASN A 188 -18.61 7.43 8.33
N PRO A 189 -18.68 8.63 8.92
CA PRO A 189 -19.87 9.09 9.65
C PRO A 189 -21.08 9.32 8.74
N ASN A 190 -20.88 9.48 7.44
CA ASN A 190 -21.93 9.70 6.45
C ASN A 190 -22.50 8.40 5.86
N TYR A 191 -22.01 7.23 6.28
CA TYR A 191 -22.48 5.96 5.76
C TYR A 191 -23.82 5.56 6.39
N THR A 192 -24.89 5.53 5.58
CA THR A 192 -26.28 5.34 6.05
C THR A 192 -26.89 3.98 5.70
N GLU A 193 -26.28 3.20 4.81
CA GLU A 193 -26.80 1.89 4.41
C GLU A 193 -26.36 0.81 5.40
N PHE A 194 -27.26 0.06 6.05
CA PHE A 194 -26.81 -1.08 6.87
C PHE A 194 -27.80 -2.24 6.96
N LYS A 195 -27.41 -3.40 6.41
CA LYS A 195 -27.71 -4.75 6.91
C LYS A 195 -26.59 -5.70 6.51
N PHE A 196 -25.66 -5.97 7.43
CA PHE A 196 -24.70 -7.07 7.29
C PHE A 196 -25.16 -8.24 8.17
N PRO A 197 -24.92 -9.50 7.75
CA PRO A 197 -25.05 -10.62 8.67
C PRO A 197 -24.12 -10.41 9.87
N GLN A 198 -24.55 -10.83 11.05
CA GLN A 198 -23.72 -10.75 12.26
C GLN A 198 -22.75 -11.93 12.29
N ILE A 199 -21.47 -11.64 12.05
CA ILE A 199 -20.36 -12.59 12.00
C ILE A 199 -19.42 -12.27 13.15
N LYS A 200 -19.05 -13.30 13.93
CA LYS A 200 -18.07 -13.16 15.00
C LYS A 200 -16.65 -13.14 14.43
N PRO A 201 -15.71 -12.40 15.06
CA PRO A 201 -14.30 -12.43 14.66
C PRO A 201 -13.74 -13.85 14.74
N HIS A 202 -12.91 -14.18 13.76
CA HIS A 202 -12.15 -15.43 13.76
C HIS A 202 -10.90 -15.27 14.62
N PRO A 203 -10.55 -16.21 15.52
CA PRO A 203 -9.35 -16.10 16.34
C PRO A 203 -8.10 -16.00 15.47
N TRP A 204 -7.24 -15.00 15.70
CA TRP A 204 -6.01 -14.79 14.92
C TRP A 204 -5.08 -16.01 14.88
N SER A 205 -5.03 -16.80 15.95
CA SER A 205 -4.25 -18.05 16.00
C SER A 205 -4.76 -19.14 15.06
N LYS A 206 -5.95 -18.96 14.47
CA LYS A 206 -6.60 -19.86 13.51
C LYS A 206 -6.72 -19.24 12.12
N VAL A 207 -6.12 -18.07 11.89
CA VAL A 207 -5.99 -17.47 10.57
C VAL A 207 -4.78 -18.12 9.93
N SER A 208 -5.01 -19.20 9.18
CA SER A 208 -3.99 -20.00 8.48
C SER A 208 -4.63 -20.79 7.35
#